data_AF-A0A259DZD8-F1
#
_entry.id   AF-A0A259DZD8-F1
#
_cell.length_a   1.000
_cell.length_b   1.000
_cell.length_c   1.000
_cell.angle_alpha   90.00
_cell.angle_beta   90.00
_cell.angle_gamma   90.00
#
_symmetry.space_group_name_H-M   'P 1'
#
loop_
_entity.id
_entity.type
_entity.pdbx_description
1 polymer ?
#
loop_
_entity_poly.entity_id
_entity_poly.type
_entity_poly.pdbx_seq_one_letter_code
_entity_poly.pdbx_strand_id
1 'polypeptide(L)'
;MKFSAPTILALTLAACSQSPATPVREGAPDNAVRLAMPAGEALPGVREALSEPVWAAAPDAQSARFGHPGETPLVSVACREGVLVVTRHAAAPVGAQALFALVGSDGILRLPVDATSVPGQRGYLWQGTIAASDARADVMRGAFTGTLPGAGMIKVSAGSAIGDVLSRCRSAAPVAVPMPTDTNQTTE
;
A
#
# COMPACT_ATOMS: atom_id res chain seq x y z
N MET A 1 -70.05 8.17 47.12
CA MET A 1 -69.20 8.89 46.14
C MET A 1 -67.85 8.16 46.12
N LYS A 2 -67.31 7.61 45.01
CA LYS A 2 -66.90 8.21 43.71
C LYS A 2 -65.97 9.41 43.93
N PHE A 3 -64.73 9.52 43.43
CA PHE A 3 -63.79 8.66 42.66
C PHE A 3 -62.36 8.89 43.23
N SER A 4 -61.21 8.35 42.78
CA SER A 4 -60.83 7.55 41.60
C SER A 4 -59.58 6.69 41.87
N ALA A 5 -59.00 6.03 40.84
CA ALA A 5 -57.65 5.44 40.84
C ALA A 5 -56.71 6.18 39.86
N PRO A 6 -55.37 6.16 40.03
CA PRO A 6 -54.43 6.79 39.11
C PRO A 6 -54.16 5.90 37.89
N THR A 7 -54.39 6.45 36.69
CA THR A 7 -54.09 5.80 35.42
C THR A 7 -52.60 5.91 35.10
N ILE A 8 -51.93 4.76 34.89
CA ILE A 8 -50.55 4.72 34.37
C ILE A 8 -50.57 5.10 32.90
N LEU A 9 -49.93 6.21 32.54
CA LEU A 9 -49.81 6.67 31.15
C LEU A 9 -48.52 6.10 30.54
N ALA A 10 -48.66 5.14 29.61
CA ALA A 10 -47.53 4.58 28.88
C ALA A 10 -47.00 5.59 27.84
N LEU A 11 -45.73 5.99 27.95
CA LEU A 11 -45.06 6.77 26.91
C LEU A 11 -44.74 5.86 25.72
N THR A 12 -45.49 6.00 24.63
CA THR A 12 -45.13 5.42 23.34
C THR A 12 -44.11 6.32 22.64
N LEU A 13 -42.84 5.89 22.62
CA LEU A 13 -41.81 6.51 21.77
C LEU A 13 -42.07 6.14 20.30
N ALA A 14 -42.98 6.87 19.64
CA ALA A 14 -43.08 6.86 18.19
C ALA A 14 -41.82 7.53 17.60
N ALA A 15 -41.11 6.83 16.72
CA ALA A 15 -39.80 7.24 16.24
C ALA A 15 -39.85 8.47 15.32
N CYS A 16 -39.20 9.56 15.73
CA CYS A 16 -38.91 10.70 14.86
C CYS A 16 -37.70 10.40 13.94
N SER A 17 -37.92 9.62 12.88
CA SER A 17 -36.90 9.37 11.84
C SER A 17 -37.30 9.90 10.45
N GLN A 18 -38.16 10.92 10.41
CA GLN A 18 -38.47 11.65 9.18
C GLN A 18 -37.53 12.85 9.03
N SER A 19 -36.33 12.63 8.49
CA SER A 19 -35.44 13.73 8.09
C SER A 19 -36.14 14.59 7.03
N PRO A 20 -36.26 15.92 7.20
CA PRO A 20 -36.85 16.78 6.19
C PRO A 20 -35.98 16.76 4.92
N ALA A 21 -36.63 16.72 3.76
CA ALA A 21 -35.93 16.79 2.49
C ALA A 21 -35.14 18.11 2.39
N THR A 22 -33.84 18.03 2.14
CA THR A 22 -33.02 19.23 1.92
C THR A 22 -33.45 19.93 0.63
N PRO A 23 -33.58 21.27 0.62
CA PRO A 23 -34.01 22.01 -0.55
C PRO A 23 -33.04 21.79 -1.73
N VAL A 24 -33.56 21.96 -2.95
CA VAL A 24 -32.76 21.86 -4.17
C VAL A 24 -31.61 22.86 -4.09
N ARG A 25 -30.39 22.39 -4.31
CA ARG A 25 -29.21 23.25 -4.30
C ARG A 25 -29.24 24.16 -5.51
N GLU A 26 -29.15 25.46 -5.27
CA GLU A 26 -29.09 26.47 -6.32
C GLU A 26 -27.90 26.20 -7.27
N GLY A 27 -28.16 26.18 -8.58
CA GLY A 27 -27.21 25.75 -9.61
C GLY A 27 -27.27 24.26 -10.01
N ALA A 28 -28.22 23.46 -9.51
CA ALA A 28 -28.52 22.16 -10.10
C ALA A 28 -29.20 22.29 -11.47
N PRO A 29 -28.88 21.47 -12.48
CA PRO A 29 -29.55 21.52 -13.79
C PRO A 29 -31.00 21.05 -13.70
N ASP A 30 -31.90 21.63 -14.50
CA ASP A 30 -33.35 21.43 -14.42
C ASP A 30 -33.82 19.98 -14.61
N ASN A 31 -32.97 19.12 -15.18
CA ASN A 31 -33.22 17.69 -15.38
C ASN A 31 -32.58 16.78 -14.31
N ALA A 32 -32.13 17.32 -13.19
CA ALA A 32 -31.49 16.56 -12.10
C ALA A 32 -32.48 15.64 -11.36
N VAL A 33 -32.68 14.43 -11.87
CA VAL A 33 -33.44 13.37 -11.18
C VAL A 33 -32.63 12.82 -10.01
N ARG A 34 -33.16 12.93 -8.78
CA ARG A 34 -32.59 12.23 -7.62
C ARG A 34 -32.96 10.75 -7.67
N LEU A 35 -31.98 9.89 -7.93
CA LEU A 35 -32.13 8.45 -7.72
C LEU A 35 -32.15 8.16 -6.21
N ALA A 36 -33.17 7.44 -5.74
CA ALA A 36 -33.17 6.89 -4.39
C ALA A 36 -32.13 5.76 -4.31
N MET A 37 -31.12 5.89 -3.45
CA MET A 37 -30.22 4.79 -3.13
C MET A 37 -31.00 3.71 -2.38
N PRO A 38 -30.89 2.41 -2.75
CA PRO A 38 -31.52 1.33 -2.01
C PRO A 38 -31.04 1.33 -0.56
N ALA A 39 -31.95 1.55 0.39
CA ALA A 39 -31.64 1.44 1.81
C ALA A 39 -31.45 -0.04 2.17
N GLY A 40 -30.20 -0.44 2.42
CA GLY A 40 -29.86 -1.79 2.87
C GLY A 40 -28.76 -2.49 2.08
N GLU A 41 -28.33 -1.95 0.93
CA GLU A 41 -27.15 -2.49 0.25
C GLU A 41 -25.89 -2.02 0.98
N ALA A 42 -25.27 -2.91 1.74
CA ALA A 42 -24.04 -2.64 2.44
C ALA A 42 -22.96 -2.28 1.40
N LEU A 43 -22.47 -1.04 1.45
CA LEU A 43 -21.20 -0.68 0.81
C LEU A 43 -20.19 -1.78 1.15
N PRO A 44 -19.44 -2.34 0.19
CA PRO A 44 -18.50 -3.43 0.46
C PRO A 44 -17.53 -2.96 1.54
N GLY A 45 -17.74 -3.48 2.74
CA GLY A 45 -17.07 -2.97 3.93
C GLY A 45 -15.57 -3.09 3.79
N VAL A 46 -14.85 -2.10 4.29
CA VAL A 46 -13.41 -2.28 4.52
C VAL A 46 -13.29 -3.49 5.43
N ARG A 47 -12.75 -4.59 4.90
CA ARG A 47 -12.50 -5.79 5.70
C ARG A 47 -11.46 -5.42 6.74
N GLU A 48 -11.88 -5.29 7.99
CA GLU A 48 -11.00 -5.24 9.16
C GLU A 48 -10.06 -6.44 9.06
N ALA A 49 -8.76 -6.18 8.90
CA ALA A 49 -7.77 -7.23 8.80
C ALA A 49 -7.61 -7.91 10.17
N LEU A 50 -7.64 -9.24 10.19
CA LEU A 50 -7.73 -10.03 11.44
C LEU A 50 -6.41 -10.03 12.27
N SER A 51 -5.38 -9.31 11.83
CA SER A 51 -4.04 -9.29 12.41
C SER A 51 -3.28 -8.05 11.93
N GLU A 52 -2.20 -7.66 12.61
CA GLU A 52 -1.30 -6.62 12.09
C GLU A 52 -0.42 -7.17 10.95
N PRO A 53 -0.05 -6.34 9.96
CA PRO A 53 0.83 -6.77 8.88
C PRO A 53 2.29 -6.83 9.37
N VAL A 54 2.99 -7.91 9.02
CA VAL A 54 4.34 -8.21 9.49
C VAL A 54 5.26 -8.61 8.34
N TRP A 55 6.58 -8.47 8.55
CA TRP A 55 7.59 -9.00 7.64
C TRP A 55 7.82 -10.51 7.88
N ALA A 56 7.67 -11.31 6.83
CA ALA A 56 8.04 -12.71 6.79
C ALA A 56 9.11 -12.96 5.72
N ALA A 57 10.17 -13.69 6.08
CA ALA A 57 11.14 -14.18 5.10
C ALA A 57 10.54 -15.35 4.28
N ALA A 58 10.94 -15.45 3.02
CA ALA A 58 10.70 -16.66 2.23
C ALA A 58 11.68 -17.77 2.63
N PRO A 59 11.36 -19.06 2.36
CA PRO A 59 12.23 -20.19 2.74
C PRO A 59 13.64 -20.16 2.12
N ASP A 60 13.81 -19.46 1.00
CA ASP A 60 15.11 -19.28 0.32
C ASP A 60 15.98 -18.16 0.93
N ALA A 61 15.43 -17.39 1.88
CA ALA A 61 15.99 -16.14 2.41
C ALA A 61 16.39 -15.10 1.34
N GLN A 62 15.93 -15.27 0.09
CA GLN A 62 16.14 -14.34 -1.03
C GLN A 62 15.01 -13.33 -1.18
N SER A 63 13.91 -13.47 -0.42
CA SER A 63 12.86 -12.48 -0.41
C SER A 63 12.20 -12.32 0.96
N ALA A 64 11.66 -11.13 1.20
CA ALA A 64 10.84 -10.79 2.35
C ALA A 64 9.49 -10.24 1.86
N ARG A 65 8.42 -10.56 2.59
CA ARG A 65 7.04 -10.20 2.26
C ARG A 65 6.44 -9.49 3.47
N PHE A 66 5.85 -8.33 3.25
CA PHE A 66 5.14 -7.57 4.28
C PHE A 66 3.64 -7.61 4.03
N GLY A 67 2.87 -8.05 5.02
CA GLY A 67 1.41 -8.11 4.94
C GLY A 67 0.78 -8.95 6.04
N HIS A 68 -0.53 -9.14 5.98
CA HIS A 68 -1.26 -9.96 6.94
C HIS A 68 -0.96 -11.45 6.70
N PRO A 69 -0.63 -12.25 7.74
CA PRO A 69 -0.44 -13.69 7.61
C PRO A 69 -1.63 -14.39 6.94
N GLY A 70 -1.35 -15.17 5.90
CA GLY A 70 -2.38 -15.90 5.12
C GLY A 70 -3.05 -15.09 4.02
N GLU A 71 -2.80 -13.78 3.91
CA GLU A 71 -3.30 -12.95 2.82
C GLU A 71 -2.23 -12.68 1.74
N THR A 72 -2.63 -12.07 0.62
CA THR A 72 -1.68 -11.52 -0.34
C THR A 72 -0.84 -10.44 0.37
N PRO A 73 0.51 -10.49 0.32
CA PRO A 73 1.33 -9.46 0.94
C PRO A 73 1.02 -8.09 0.34
N LEU A 74 1.24 -7.01 1.07
CA LEU A 74 1.10 -5.65 0.57
C LEU A 74 2.30 -5.26 -0.30
N VAL A 75 3.51 -5.58 0.16
CA VAL A 75 4.77 -5.35 -0.58
C VAL A 75 5.71 -6.53 -0.37
N SER A 76 6.50 -6.87 -1.37
CA SER A 76 7.58 -7.85 -1.25
C SER A 76 8.86 -7.33 -1.89
N VAL A 77 9.99 -7.67 -1.29
CA VAL A 77 11.32 -7.36 -1.81
C VAL A 77 12.07 -8.67 -2.02
N ALA A 78 12.63 -8.88 -3.21
CA ALA A 78 13.44 -10.04 -3.55
C ALA A 78 14.82 -9.63 -4.05
N CYS A 79 15.86 -10.38 -3.73
CA CYS A 79 17.18 -10.21 -4.31
C CYS A 79 17.33 -11.01 -5.61
N ARG A 80 17.94 -10.40 -6.62
CA ARG A 80 18.41 -11.04 -7.85
C ARG A 80 19.78 -10.44 -8.17
N GLU A 81 20.86 -11.20 -7.94
CA GLU A 81 22.24 -10.83 -8.35
C GLU A 81 22.67 -9.41 -7.88
N GLY A 82 22.36 -9.08 -6.63
CA GLY A 82 22.65 -7.76 -6.06
C GLY A 82 21.67 -6.64 -6.42
N VAL A 83 20.62 -6.94 -7.18
CA VAL A 83 19.49 -6.05 -7.45
C VAL A 83 18.30 -6.42 -6.57
N LEU A 84 17.73 -5.43 -5.89
CA LEU A 84 16.47 -5.56 -5.16
C LEU A 84 15.30 -5.34 -6.12
N VAL A 85 14.45 -6.35 -6.26
CA VAL A 85 13.18 -6.30 -6.98
C VAL A 85 12.08 -6.04 -5.97
N VAL A 86 11.51 -4.84 -5.99
CA VAL A 86 10.41 -4.42 -5.10
C VAL A 86 9.10 -4.54 -5.85
N THR A 87 8.15 -5.30 -5.31
CA THR A 87 6.80 -5.47 -5.89
C THR A 87 5.75 -4.98 -4.91
N ARG A 88 4.96 -3.97 -5.30
CA ARG A 88 3.75 -3.56 -4.60
C ARG A 88 2.59 -4.38 -5.17
N HIS A 89 2.02 -5.24 -4.33
CA HIS A 89 0.92 -6.13 -4.68
C HIS A 89 -0.40 -5.34 -4.67
N ALA A 90 -0.59 -4.58 -5.73
CA ALA A 90 -1.82 -3.92 -6.10
C ALA A 90 -1.92 -3.98 -7.62
N ALA A 91 -3.14 -4.04 -8.16
CA ALA A 91 -3.34 -4.10 -9.60
C ALA A 91 -2.73 -2.88 -10.29
N ALA A 92 -1.89 -3.13 -11.29
CA ALA A 92 -1.34 -2.12 -12.18
C ALA A 92 -2.13 -2.14 -13.51
N PRO A 93 -2.61 -1.00 -14.03
CA PRO A 93 -3.14 -0.93 -15.38
C PRO A 93 -2.05 -1.31 -16.39
N VAL A 94 -2.43 -2.01 -17.47
CA VAL A 94 -1.45 -2.48 -18.48
C VAL A 94 -0.67 -1.30 -19.07
N GLY A 95 0.65 -1.39 -19.07
CA GLY A 95 1.55 -0.33 -19.57
C GLY A 95 1.65 0.91 -18.68
N ALA A 96 1.09 0.89 -17.47
CA ALA A 96 1.22 2.01 -16.54
C ALA A 96 2.62 2.09 -15.93
N GLN A 97 3.08 3.32 -15.69
CA GLN A 97 4.36 3.64 -15.05
C GLN A 97 4.11 4.65 -13.92
N ALA A 98 4.88 4.57 -12.84
CA ALA A 98 4.74 5.46 -11.70
C ALA A 98 6.05 5.57 -10.89
N LEU A 99 6.07 6.49 -9.92
CA LEU A 99 7.07 6.51 -8.86
C LEU A 99 6.42 6.00 -7.57
N PHE A 100 6.92 4.88 -7.04
CA PHE A 100 6.58 4.43 -5.69
C PHE A 100 7.43 5.23 -4.70
N ALA A 101 6.81 6.18 -4.00
CA ALA A 101 7.49 7.03 -3.04
C ALA A 101 7.49 6.37 -1.66
N LEU A 102 8.67 5.95 -1.21
CA LEU A 102 8.94 5.35 0.09
C LEU A 102 9.61 6.42 0.97
N VAL A 103 9.02 6.72 2.12
CA VAL A 103 9.48 7.76 3.05
C VAL A 103 9.64 7.14 4.44
N GLY A 104 10.87 7.09 4.95
CA GLY A 104 11.21 6.53 6.26
C GLY A 104 12.20 7.42 7.02
N SER A 105 12.66 6.94 8.19
CA SER A 105 13.71 7.60 8.98
C SER A 105 15.00 7.83 8.18
N ASP A 106 15.36 6.85 7.37
CA ASP A 106 16.63 6.79 6.65
C ASP A 106 16.56 7.51 5.28
N GLY A 107 15.50 8.28 5.04
CA GLY A 107 15.37 9.19 3.89
C GLY A 107 14.16 8.90 2.99
N ILE A 108 14.32 9.23 1.71
CA ILE A 108 13.27 9.12 0.69
C ILE A 108 13.79 8.35 -0.52
N LEU A 109 13.09 7.29 -0.91
CA LEU A 109 13.31 6.57 -2.16
C LEU A 109 12.08 6.76 -3.06
N ARG A 110 12.27 7.40 -4.22
CA ARG A 110 11.28 7.43 -5.30
C ARG A 110 11.66 6.35 -6.32
N LEU A 111 11.12 5.15 -6.15
CA LEU A 111 11.43 4.00 -7.00
C LEU A 111 10.58 4.07 -8.29
N PRO A 112 11.18 4.08 -9.50
CA PRO A 112 10.44 3.84 -10.73
C PRO A 112 9.81 2.45 -10.71
N VAL A 113 8.52 2.37 -10.99
CA VAL A 113 7.78 1.10 -11.06
C VAL A 113 6.90 1.03 -12.31
N ASP A 114 6.84 -0.15 -12.89
CA ASP A 114 6.10 -0.48 -14.11
C ASP A 114 5.07 -1.57 -13.85
N ALA A 115 4.00 -1.57 -14.64
CA ALA A 115 3.02 -2.66 -14.69
C ALA A 115 3.66 -3.93 -15.25
N THR A 116 4.00 -4.87 -14.37
CA THR A 116 4.76 -6.08 -14.69
C THR A 116 3.92 -7.34 -14.42
N SER A 117 3.96 -8.30 -15.36
CA SER A 117 3.35 -9.62 -15.17
C SER A 117 4.27 -10.48 -14.29
N VAL A 118 3.80 -10.87 -13.10
CA VAL A 118 4.58 -11.62 -12.12
C VAL A 118 4.17 -13.10 -12.15
N PRO A 119 5.11 -14.07 -12.26
CA PRO A 119 4.79 -15.49 -12.28
C PRO A 119 3.91 -15.93 -11.09
N GLY A 120 2.85 -16.69 -11.38
CA GLY A 120 1.89 -17.15 -10.38
C GLY A 120 0.88 -16.10 -9.90
N GLN A 121 0.91 -14.87 -10.42
CA GLN A 121 -0.10 -13.84 -10.17
C GLN A 121 -0.96 -13.60 -11.42
N ARG A 122 -2.22 -13.21 -11.22
CA ARG A 122 -3.13 -12.85 -12.33
C ARG A 122 -3.07 -11.34 -12.58
N GLY A 123 -2.90 -10.95 -13.84
CA GLY A 123 -2.81 -9.55 -14.25
C GLY A 123 -1.40 -8.98 -14.05
N TYR A 124 -1.32 -7.66 -13.88
CA TYR A 124 -0.08 -6.93 -13.71
C TYR A 124 -0.01 -6.33 -12.31
N LEU A 125 1.17 -6.36 -11.71
CA LEU A 125 1.50 -5.73 -10.44
C LEU A 125 2.54 -4.64 -10.66
N TRP A 126 2.63 -3.71 -9.71
CA TRP A 126 3.65 -2.67 -9.74
C TRP A 126 4.99 -3.23 -9.28
N GLN A 127 5.99 -3.24 -10.17
CA GLN A 127 7.33 -3.72 -9.87
C GLN A 127 8.40 -2.71 -10.31
N GLY A 128 9.44 -2.57 -9.50
CA GLY A 128 10.60 -1.74 -9.79
C GLY A 128 11.87 -2.33 -9.21
N THR A 129 13.03 -1.83 -9.65
CA THR A 129 14.34 -2.36 -9.26
C THR A 129 15.28 -1.26 -8.77
N ILE A 130 16.15 -1.63 -7.82
CA ILE A 130 17.23 -0.78 -7.32
C ILE A 130 18.43 -1.63 -6.94
N ALA A 131 19.65 -1.16 -7.19
CA ALA A 131 20.86 -1.85 -6.74
C ALA A 131 20.87 -1.94 -5.21
N ALA A 132 21.20 -3.10 -4.64
CA ALA A 132 21.24 -3.29 -3.19
C ALA A 132 22.31 -2.41 -2.50
N SER A 133 23.33 -2.01 -3.25
CA SER A 133 24.40 -1.08 -2.86
C SER A 133 24.01 0.40 -2.91
N ASP A 134 22.86 0.76 -3.49
CA ASP A 134 22.36 2.13 -3.47
C ASP A 134 21.92 2.51 -2.05
N ALA A 135 22.50 3.56 -1.48
CA ALA A 135 22.20 4.00 -0.12
C ALA A 135 20.70 4.31 0.09
N ARG A 136 19.96 4.69 -0.96
CA ARG A 136 18.51 4.95 -0.88
C ARG A 136 17.71 3.68 -0.59
N ALA A 137 18.28 2.49 -0.81
CA ALA A 137 17.64 1.24 -0.45
C ALA A 137 17.50 1.05 1.08
N ASP A 138 18.33 1.72 1.91
CA ASP A 138 18.24 1.60 3.37
C ASP A 138 16.92 2.13 3.96
N VAL A 139 16.14 2.94 3.23
CA VAL A 139 14.74 3.28 3.57
C VAL A 139 13.88 2.04 3.87
N MET A 140 14.14 0.91 3.20
CA MET A 140 13.40 -0.34 3.40
C MET A 140 13.85 -1.14 4.64
N ARG A 141 14.95 -0.75 5.30
CA ARG A 141 15.42 -1.37 6.56
C ARG A 141 14.60 -0.90 7.75
N GLY A 142 14.27 0.39 7.79
CA GLY A 142 13.44 1.01 8.82
C GLY A 142 11.94 0.83 8.58
N ALA A 143 11.15 1.52 9.40
CA ALA A 143 9.73 1.70 9.14
C ALA A 143 9.55 2.83 8.10
N PHE A 144 8.60 2.66 7.17
CA PHE A 144 8.35 3.65 6.11
C PHE A 144 6.86 3.75 5.74
N THR A 145 6.49 4.90 5.20
CA THR A 145 5.21 5.10 4.49
C THR A 145 5.49 5.02 2.99
N GLY A 146 4.75 4.16 2.29
CA GLY A 146 4.81 4.04 0.83
C GLY A 146 3.57 4.64 0.18
N THR A 147 3.72 5.48 -0.84
CA THR A 147 2.61 6.03 -1.64
C THR A 147 2.83 5.78 -3.13
N LEU A 148 1.78 5.29 -3.81
CA LEU A 148 1.83 4.93 -5.22
C LEU A 148 0.54 5.37 -5.93
N PRO A 149 0.61 6.22 -6.98
CA PRO A 149 -0.55 6.57 -7.79
C PRO A 149 -1.31 5.32 -8.28
N GLY A 150 -2.64 5.33 -8.14
CA GLY A 150 -3.50 4.20 -8.49
C GLY A 150 -3.51 3.02 -7.49
N ALA A 151 -2.56 2.93 -6.54
CA ALA A 151 -2.45 1.85 -5.56
C ALA A 151 -2.48 2.30 -4.09
N GLY A 152 -2.64 3.61 -3.85
CA GLY A 152 -2.87 4.20 -2.54
C GLY A 152 -1.62 4.32 -1.67
N MET A 153 -1.86 4.36 -0.35
CA MET A 153 -0.83 4.46 0.69
C MET A 153 -0.73 3.14 1.46
N ILE A 154 0.49 2.76 1.85
CA ILE A 154 0.76 1.71 2.85
C ILE A 154 1.65 2.28 3.96
N LYS A 155 1.48 1.76 5.18
CA LYS A 155 2.42 1.94 6.29
C LYS A 155 3.10 0.60 6.53
N VAL A 156 4.42 0.61 6.62
CA VAL A 156 5.25 -0.58 6.74
C VAL A 156 6.11 -0.44 7.99
N SER A 157 5.99 -1.39 8.91
CA SER A 157 6.84 -1.46 10.10
C SER A 157 8.23 -2.00 9.75
N ALA A 158 9.22 -1.73 10.60
CA ALA A 158 10.55 -2.34 10.47
C ALA A 158 10.49 -3.86 10.73
N GLY A 159 11.45 -4.61 10.22
CA GLY A 159 11.56 -6.06 10.50
C GLY A 159 12.92 -6.63 10.15
N SER A 160 13.36 -7.65 10.89
CA SER A 160 14.65 -8.32 10.66
C SER A 160 14.72 -8.95 9.26
N ALA A 161 13.65 -9.62 8.82
CA ALA A 161 13.60 -10.34 7.55
C ALA A 161 13.92 -9.45 6.32
N ILE A 162 13.48 -8.18 6.31
CA ILE A 162 13.83 -7.26 5.22
C ILE A 162 15.28 -6.77 5.34
N GLY A 163 15.75 -6.49 6.57
CA GLY A 163 17.14 -6.13 6.83
C GLY A 163 18.14 -7.23 6.41
N ASP A 164 17.78 -8.50 6.63
CA ASP A 164 18.54 -9.68 6.22
C ASP A 164 18.62 -9.82 4.69
N VAL A 165 17.50 -9.63 3.99
CA VAL A 165 17.46 -9.64 2.51
C VAL A 165 18.32 -8.52 1.93
N LEU A 166 18.22 -7.29 2.46
CA LEU A 166 19.07 -6.16 2.05
C LEU A 166 20.56 -6.46 2.27
N SER A 167 20.92 -7.04 3.42
CA SER A 167 22.29 -7.39 3.77
C SER A 167 22.86 -8.45 2.81
N ARG A 168 22.16 -9.59 2.65
CA ARG A 168 22.55 -10.68 1.74
C ARG A 168 22.65 -10.20 0.30
N CYS A 169 21.74 -9.33 -0.13
CA CYS A 169 21.74 -8.83 -1.51
C CYS A 169 22.95 -7.93 -1.79
N ARG A 170 23.39 -7.09 -0.84
CA ARG A 170 24.65 -6.33 -0.99
C ARG A 170 25.85 -7.24 -1.18
N SER A 171 25.94 -8.33 -0.42
CA SER A 171 27.00 -9.33 -0.56
C SER A 171 26.96 -10.12 -1.87
N ALA A 172 25.82 -10.11 -2.59
CA ALA A 172 25.65 -10.75 -3.89
C ALA A 172 25.85 -9.77 -5.07
N ALA A 173 26.12 -8.49 -4.82
CA ALA A 173 26.41 -7.53 -5.88
C ALA A 173 27.78 -7.82 -6.51
N PRO A 174 27.91 -7.77 -7.85
CA PRO A 174 29.22 -7.81 -8.50
C PRO A 174 30.11 -6.72 -7.95
N VAL A 175 31.31 -7.08 -7.49
CA VAL A 175 32.33 -6.09 -7.12
C VAL A 175 32.67 -5.30 -8.38
N ALA A 176 32.33 -4.01 -8.39
CA ALA A 176 32.76 -3.12 -9.45
C ALA A 176 34.29 -3.06 -9.42
N VAL A 177 34.93 -3.70 -10.40
CA VAL A 177 36.38 -3.58 -10.60
C VAL A 177 36.64 -2.10 -10.90
N PRO A 178 37.51 -1.41 -10.14
CA PRO A 178 37.85 -0.03 -10.45
C PRO A 178 38.42 0.04 -11.86
N MET A 179 37.80 0.85 -12.73
CA MET A 179 38.34 1.09 -14.06
C MET A 179 39.74 1.70 -13.90
N PRO A 180 40.77 1.20 -14.60
CA PRO A 180 42.10 1.80 -14.52
C PRO A 180 42.02 3.28 -14.91
N THR A 181 42.40 4.16 -13.99
CA THR A 181 42.61 5.57 -14.32
C THR A 181 43.85 5.66 -15.19
N ASP A 182 43.67 5.75 -16.51
CA ASP A 182 44.75 5.96 -17.47
C ASP A 182 45.45 7.29 -17.18
N THR A 183 46.44 7.21 -16.30
CA THR A 183 47.34 8.30 -15.94
C THR A 183 48.46 8.31 -16.97
N ASN A 184 48.15 8.72 -18.20
CA ASN A 184 49.18 9.04 -19.18
C ASN A 184 49.04 10.47 -19.71
N GLN A 185 49.31 11.41 -18.81
CA GLN A 185 49.83 12.71 -19.19
C GLN A 185 51.29 12.52 -19.62
N THR A 186 51.58 12.54 -20.93
CA THR A 186 52.93 12.80 -21.43
C THR A 186 52.87 13.72 -22.64
N THR A 187 53.31 14.95 -22.39
CA THR A 187 53.85 15.98 -23.28
C THR A 187 54.15 15.60 -24.74
N GLU A 188 53.65 16.42 -25.67
CA GLU A 188 54.40 16.90 -26.85
C GLU A 188 54.16 18.42 -26.98
#